data_AF-A0A1V5YVP4-F1
#
_entry.id   AF-A0A1V5YVP4-F1
#
_cell.length_a   1.000
_cell.length_b   1.000
_cell.length_c   1.000
_cell.angle_alpha   90.00
_cell.angle_beta   90.00
_cell.angle_gamma   90.00
#
_symmetry.space_group_name_H-M   'P 1'
#
loop_
_entity.id
_entity.type
_entity.pdbx_description
1 polymer ?
#
loop_
_entity_poly.entity_id
_entity_poly.type
_entity_poly.pdbx_seq_one_letter_code
_entity_poly.pdbx_strand_id
1 'polypeptide(L)'
;MRKRTKRDLTTLIGLVVIVASVVGVNGYMRRAGLRETYEKMRAALEAHHRSEGVALIDWKELQAVVGKRKTGATFPASLKEKDGRLVNIVGFMNAIDQFRNVQEFMLLPVPLTCYFCDAPPMRDIIEVKLDKPADMVNEPVLIGGRLRLHEGPGPLFFYTIENAKWNEAVQDEEMTEKVTEQQHRLHLIEGFRELKGESALLNESAEEEMLPGYTPPQHTGTEE
;
A
#
# COMPACT_ATOMS: atom_id res chain seq x y z
N MET A 1 38.78 40.16 8.82
CA MET A 1 37.42 39.76 8.37
C MET A 1 36.91 38.39 8.83
N ARG A 2 37.72 37.43 9.33
CA ARG A 2 37.29 36.02 9.55
C ARG A 2 36.42 35.71 10.79
N LYS A 3 36.37 36.55 11.83
CA LYS A 3 35.66 36.23 13.10
C LYS A 3 34.15 36.49 13.05
N ARG A 4 33.68 37.53 12.34
CA ARG A 4 32.25 37.82 12.20
C ARG A 4 31.54 36.75 11.37
N THR A 5 32.10 36.40 10.21
CA THR A 5 31.55 35.35 9.34
C THR A 5 31.42 33.99 10.05
N LYS A 6 32.37 33.63 10.91
CA LYS A 6 32.25 32.41 11.73
C LYS A 6 31.10 32.48 12.72
N ARG A 7 30.91 33.63 13.40
CA ARG A 7 29.83 33.83 14.36
C ARG A 7 28.46 33.78 13.69
N ASP A 8 28.33 34.44 12.55
CA ASP A 8 27.10 34.50 11.77
C ASP A 8 26.74 33.11 11.18
N LEU A 9 27.75 32.32 10.79
CA LEU A 9 27.57 30.94 10.37
C LEU A 9 27.08 30.04 11.52
N THR A 10 27.63 30.16 12.74
CA THR A 10 27.13 29.42 13.91
C THR A 10 25.68 29.77 14.24
N THR A 11 25.30 31.05 14.13
CA THR A 11 23.90 31.44 14.38
C THR A 11 22.95 30.92 13.30
N LEU A 12 23.38 30.91 12.03
CA LEU A 12 22.58 30.35 10.95
C LEU A 12 22.41 28.83 11.12
N ILE A 13 23.48 28.10 11.45
CA ILE A 13 23.42 26.67 11.73
C ILE A 13 22.49 26.40 12.92
N GLY A 14 22.62 27.16 14.01
CA GLY A 14 21.74 27.05 15.18
C GLY A 14 20.27 27.26 14.82
N LEU A 15 19.97 28.27 13.99
CA LEU A 15 18.61 28.55 13.53
C LEU A 15 18.07 27.41 12.64
N VAL A 16 18.87 26.89 11.70
CA VAL A 16 18.48 25.75 10.86
C VAL A 16 18.18 24.52 11.69
N VAL A 17 19.01 24.21 12.71
CA VAL A 17 18.78 23.06 13.60
C VAL A 17 17.49 23.23 14.40
N ILE A 18 17.22 24.44 14.92
CA ILE A 18 15.97 24.71 15.66
C ILE A 18 14.76 24.56 14.73
N VAL A 19 14.79 25.15 13.54
CA VAL A 19 13.69 25.05 12.57
C VAL A 19 13.48 23.60 12.15
N ALA A 20 14.54 22.86 11.81
CA ALA A 20 14.46 21.44 11.46
C ALA A 20 13.90 20.60 12.62
N SER A 21 14.28 20.91 13.85
CA SER A 21 13.76 20.22 15.05
C SER A 21 12.27 20.50 15.26
N VAL A 22 11.84 21.75 15.15
CA VAL A 22 10.41 22.13 15.30
C VAL A 22 9.58 21.52 14.18
N VAL A 23 10.04 21.59 12.93
CA VAL A 23 9.37 20.98 11.77
C VAL A 23 9.30 19.45 11.92
N GLY A 24 10.40 18.82 12.35
CA GLY A 24 10.46 17.38 12.59
C GLY A 24 9.51 16.93 13.70
N VAL A 25 9.53 17.62 14.85
CA VAL A 25 8.67 17.32 15.99
C VAL A 25 7.20 17.56 15.66
N ASN A 26 6.86 18.69 15.03
CA ASN A 26 5.47 18.99 14.64
C ASN A 26 4.95 18.01 13.57
N GLY A 27 5.80 17.68 12.58
CA GLY A 27 5.48 16.67 11.56
C GLY A 27 5.25 15.29 12.18
N TYR A 28 6.08 14.89 13.15
CA TYR A 28 5.94 13.63 13.85
C TYR A 28 4.68 13.58 14.72
N MET A 29 4.44 14.60 15.56
CA MET A 29 3.27 14.65 16.44
C MET A 29 1.96 14.64 15.64
N ARG A 30 1.90 15.35 14.51
CA ARG A 30 0.70 15.37 13.64
C ARG A 30 0.44 13.99 13.01
N ARG A 31 1.47 13.29 12.54
CA ARG A 31 1.32 11.93 11.98
C ARG A 31 0.93 10.91 13.05
N ALA A 32 1.54 10.98 14.22
CA ALA A 32 1.22 10.09 15.34
C ALA A 32 -0.24 10.26 15.77
N GLY A 33 -0.70 11.50 15.94
CA GLY A 33 -2.09 11.80 16.29
C GLY A 33 -3.11 11.37 15.22
N LEU A 34 -2.77 11.54 13.94
CA LEU A 34 -3.63 11.08 12.83
C LEU A 34 -3.74 9.55 12.80
N ARG A 35 -2.62 8.84 12.92
CA ARG A 35 -2.61 7.37 12.95
C ARG A 35 -3.46 6.84 14.09
N GLU A 36 -3.28 7.37 15.30
CA GLU A 36 -4.07 6.98 16.47
C GLU A 36 -5.57 7.22 16.24
N THR A 37 -5.92 8.32 15.59
CA THR A 37 -7.31 8.64 15.24
C THR A 37 -7.91 7.58 14.31
N TYR A 38 -7.22 7.22 13.23
CA TYR A 38 -7.70 6.17 12.31
C TYR A 38 -7.77 4.79 12.97
N GLU A 39 -6.81 4.46 13.83
CA GLU A 39 -6.84 3.21 14.59
C GLU A 39 -8.06 3.16 15.52
N LYS A 40 -8.42 4.27 16.18
CA LYS A 40 -9.64 4.37 17.00
C LYS A 40 -10.91 4.25 16.17
N MET A 41 -10.97 4.90 15.00
CA MET A 41 -12.12 4.79 14.08
C MET A 41 -12.34 3.34 13.64
N ARG A 42 -11.29 2.66 13.19
CA ARG A 42 -11.36 1.24 12.81
C ARG A 42 -11.78 0.38 14.00
N ALA A 43 -11.16 0.57 15.17
CA ALA A 43 -11.47 -0.22 16.35
C ALA A 43 -12.93 -0.05 16.81
N ALA A 44 -13.50 1.15 16.68
CA ALA A 44 -14.91 1.41 16.97
C ALA A 44 -15.84 0.64 16.02
N LEU A 45 -15.56 0.67 14.71
CA LEU A 45 -16.35 -0.07 13.73
C LEU A 45 -16.23 -1.59 13.91
N GLU A 46 -15.03 -2.08 14.21
CA GLU A 46 -14.85 -3.50 14.54
C GLU A 46 -15.62 -3.90 15.81
N ALA A 47 -15.63 -3.06 16.84
CA ALA A 47 -16.38 -3.32 18.07
C ALA A 47 -17.89 -3.34 17.81
N HIS A 48 -18.39 -2.44 16.97
CA HIS A 48 -19.78 -2.41 16.53
C HIS A 48 -20.19 -3.75 15.89
N HIS A 49 -19.48 -4.18 14.84
CA HIS A 49 -19.81 -5.44 14.16
C HIS A 49 -19.59 -6.69 15.01
N ARG A 50 -18.59 -6.69 15.91
CA ARG A 50 -18.42 -7.79 16.88
C ARG A 50 -19.62 -7.87 17.81
N SER A 51 -20.23 -6.74 18.20
CA SER A 51 -21.43 -6.73 19.03
C SER A 51 -22.68 -7.23 18.30
N GLU A 52 -22.70 -7.09 16.96
CA GLU A 52 -23.71 -7.68 16.06
C GLU A 52 -23.46 -9.19 15.79
N GLY A 53 -22.40 -9.76 16.34
CA GLY A 53 -22.05 -11.18 16.17
C GLY A 53 -21.27 -11.50 14.89
N VAL A 54 -20.74 -10.50 14.19
CA VAL A 54 -19.88 -10.70 13.02
C VAL A 54 -18.50 -11.17 13.45
N ALA A 55 -18.07 -12.33 12.94
CA ALA A 55 -16.71 -12.82 13.13
C ALA A 55 -15.73 -12.04 12.23
N LEU A 56 -14.78 -11.33 12.85
CA LEU A 56 -13.76 -10.51 12.18
C LEU A 56 -12.36 -11.12 12.33
N ILE A 57 -11.54 -11.06 11.28
CA ILE A 57 -10.10 -11.27 11.38
C ILE A 57 -9.44 -10.05 12.02
N ASP A 58 -8.45 -10.28 12.89
CA ASP A 58 -7.63 -9.22 13.47
C ASP A 58 -6.41 -8.94 12.58
N TRP A 59 -6.11 -7.66 12.35
CA TRP A 59 -4.91 -7.24 11.63
C TRP A 59 -3.61 -7.77 12.23
N LYS A 60 -3.55 -7.98 13.56
CA LYS A 60 -2.39 -8.58 14.22
C LYS A 60 -2.11 -10.01 13.73
N GLU A 61 -3.16 -10.74 13.36
CA GLU A 61 -3.01 -12.09 12.80
C GLU A 61 -2.32 -12.03 11.43
N LEU A 62 -2.77 -11.11 10.55
CA LEU A 62 -2.13 -10.84 9.26
C LEU A 62 -0.69 -10.32 9.41
N GLN A 63 -0.45 -9.53 10.45
CA GLN A 63 0.88 -8.98 10.72
C GLN A 63 1.91 -10.00 11.22
N ALA A 64 1.46 -11.20 11.61
CA ALA A 64 2.35 -12.29 11.99
C ALA A 64 3.06 -12.95 10.80
N VAL A 65 2.69 -12.59 9.56
CA VAL A 65 3.35 -13.09 8.35
C VAL A 65 4.75 -12.54 8.20
N VAL A 66 5.67 -13.44 7.83
CA VAL A 66 7.06 -13.13 7.58
C VAL A 66 7.38 -13.41 6.12
N GLY A 67 8.19 -12.55 5.50
CA GLY A 67 8.63 -12.75 4.12
C GLY A 67 8.78 -11.44 3.35
N LYS A 68 9.26 -11.57 2.12
CA LYS A 68 9.40 -10.47 1.16
C LYS A 68 8.86 -10.95 -0.18
N ARG A 69 8.40 -10.04 -1.05
CA ARG A 69 7.94 -10.38 -2.40
C ARG A 69 8.92 -11.29 -3.16
N LYS A 70 10.22 -11.02 -3.08
CA LYS A 70 11.27 -11.81 -3.77
C LYS A 70 11.43 -13.24 -3.25
N THR A 71 11.25 -13.47 -1.95
CA THR A 71 11.47 -14.79 -1.31
C THR A 71 10.17 -15.55 -1.05
N GLY A 72 9.04 -14.86 -1.14
CA GLY A 72 7.73 -15.35 -0.73
C GLY A 72 7.40 -15.09 0.73
N ALA A 73 6.10 -15.23 1.03
CA ALA A 73 5.54 -15.16 2.38
C ALA A 73 5.46 -16.54 3.04
N THR A 74 5.66 -16.56 4.36
CA THR A 74 5.44 -17.72 5.22
C THR A 74 4.30 -17.38 6.19
N PHE A 75 3.20 -18.11 6.09
CA PHE A 75 2.00 -17.85 6.87
C PHE A 75 1.95 -18.71 8.15
N PRO A 76 1.51 -18.14 9.29
CA PRO A 76 1.19 -18.90 10.49
C PRO A 76 0.03 -19.87 10.24
N ALA A 77 -0.03 -20.95 11.02
CA ALA A 77 -1.08 -21.98 10.89
C ALA A 77 -2.50 -21.40 10.98
N SER A 78 -2.72 -20.40 11.84
CA SER A 78 -4.03 -19.76 12.01
C SER A 78 -4.56 -19.11 10.72
N LEU A 79 -3.68 -18.52 9.91
CA LEU A 79 -4.05 -17.96 8.61
C LEU A 79 -4.22 -19.06 7.57
N LYS A 80 -3.34 -20.07 7.56
CA LYS A 80 -3.46 -21.21 6.62
C LYS A 80 -4.81 -21.91 6.76
N GLU A 81 -5.32 -22.05 7.98
CA GLU A 81 -6.66 -22.61 8.22
C GLU A 81 -7.79 -21.77 7.61
N LYS A 82 -7.58 -20.46 7.42
CA LYS A 82 -8.53 -19.52 6.83
C LYS A 82 -8.37 -19.37 5.32
N ASP A 83 -7.32 -19.94 4.72
CA ASP A 83 -7.15 -19.89 3.26
C ASP A 83 -8.34 -20.56 2.58
N GLY A 84 -8.89 -19.88 1.59
CA GLY A 84 -10.09 -20.26 0.88
C GLY A 84 -11.38 -20.16 1.69
N ARG A 85 -11.39 -19.66 2.94
CA ARG A 85 -12.63 -19.48 3.72
C ARG A 85 -13.24 -18.11 3.55
N LEU A 86 -14.53 -17.99 3.90
CA LEU A 86 -15.19 -16.70 4.04
C LEU A 86 -14.70 -16.02 5.30
N VAL A 87 -14.28 -14.76 5.16
CA VAL A 87 -13.75 -13.94 6.23
C VAL A 87 -14.34 -12.55 6.15
N ASN A 88 -14.42 -11.87 7.29
CA ASN A 88 -14.75 -10.45 7.34
C ASN A 88 -13.58 -9.69 7.96
N ILE A 89 -13.30 -8.50 7.44
CA ILE A 89 -12.28 -7.62 7.97
C ILE A 89 -12.68 -6.17 7.78
N VAL A 90 -12.28 -5.32 8.71
CA VAL A 90 -12.49 -3.88 8.65
C VAL A 90 -11.19 -3.19 8.29
N GLY A 91 -11.21 -2.26 7.34
CA GLY A 91 -10.04 -1.47 6.98
C GLY A 91 -10.37 -0.28 6.09
N PHE A 92 -9.35 0.44 5.66
CA PHE A 92 -9.49 1.63 4.83
C PHE A 92 -9.20 1.33 3.37
N MET A 93 -10.04 1.88 2.48
CA MET A 93 -9.86 1.72 1.03
C MET A 93 -8.71 2.59 0.53
N ASN A 94 -7.83 2.01 -0.26
CA ASN A 94 -6.74 2.70 -0.96
C ASN A 94 -6.70 2.29 -2.43
N ALA A 95 -6.67 3.27 -3.32
CA ALA A 95 -6.69 3.03 -4.76
C ALA A 95 -5.42 2.32 -5.24
N ILE A 96 -5.58 1.42 -6.21
CA ILE A 96 -4.49 0.83 -7.01
C ILE A 96 -4.34 1.67 -8.28
N ASP A 97 -5.28 1.53 -9.21
CA ASP A 97 -5.33 2.27 -10.48
C ASP A 97 -6.73 2.85 -10.78
N GLN A 98 -7.74 2.49 -9.99
CA GLN A 98 -9.13 2.97 -10.08
C GLN A 98 -9.47 3.90 -8.91
N PHE A 99 -10.25 4.96 -9.18
CA PHE A 99 -10.59 5.99 -8.18
C PHE A 99 -12.10 6.23 -8.01
N ARG A 100 -12.93 5.71 -8.93
CA ARG A 100 -14.40 5.77 -8.93
C ARG A 100 -14.92 4.47 -9.51
N ASN A 101 -16.08 3.98 -9.05
CA ASN A 101 -16.59 2.66 -9.42
C ASN A 101 -15.50 1.58 -9.37
N VAL A 102 -14.75 1.55 -8.27
CA VAL A 102 -13.61 0.66 -8.08
C VAL A 102 -14.09 -0.77 -7.95
N GLN A 103 -13.41 -1.68 -8.63
CA GLN A 103 -13.61 -3.12 -8.51
C GLN A 103 -12.43 -3.79 -7.80
N GLU A 104 -11.23 -3.20 -7.90
CA GLU A 104 -10.02 -3.66 -7.23
C GLU A 104 -9.38 -2.51 -6.44
N PHE A 105 -9.06 -2.75 -5.17
CA PHE A 105 -8.40 -1.76 -4.32
C PHE A 105 -7.58 -2.44 -3.21
N MET A 106 -6.71 -1.68 -2.57
CA MET A 106 -5.97 -2.12 -1.38
C MET A 106 -6.76 -1.79 -0.10
N LEU A 107 -6.92 -2.76 0.77
CA LEU A 107 -7.42 -2.56 2.14
C LEU A 107 -6.24 -2.48 3.11
N LEU A 108 -6.22 -1.45 3.96
CA LEU A 108 -5.17 -1.22 4.95
C LEU A 108 -5.72 -0.99 6.37
N PRO A 109 -4.94 -1.25 7.42
CA PRO A 109 -5.36 -0.97 8.80
C PRO A 109 -5.45 0.53 9.13
N VAL A 110 -4.77 1.37 8.34
CA VAL A 110 -4.70 2.84 8.45
C VAL A 110 -4.61 3.38 7.02
N PRO A 111 -5.34 4.45 6.66
CA PRO A 111 -5.29 4.99 5.30
C PRO A 111 -3.92 5.60 5.03
N LEU A 112 -3.45 5.44 3.79
CA LEU A 112 -2.26 6.11 3.28
C LEU A 112 -2.60 7.06 2.12
N THR A 113 -1.71 8.00 1.82
CA THR A 113 -1.90 8.92 0.69
C THR A 113 -1.42 8.28 -0.61
N CYS A 114 -0.23 7.68 -0.61
CA CYS A 114 0.33 7.02 -1.78
C CYS A 114 1.21 5.83 -1.40
N TYR A 115 0.92 4.67 -1.98
CA TYR A 115 1.63 3.43 -1.70
C TYR A 115 3.13 3.54 -1.99
N PHE A 116 3.50 4.23 -3.07
CA PHE A 116 4.90 4.41 -3.48
C PHE A 116 5.64 5.43 -2.62
N CYS A 117 4.93 6.35 -1.96
CA CYS A 117 5.54 7.31 -1.04
C CYS A 117 5.80 6.70 0.34
N ASP A 118 4.81 5.97 0.86
CA ASP A 118 4.84 5.46 2.23
C ASP A 118 5.41 4.03 2.33
N ALA A 119 5.39 3.27 1.23
CA ALA A 119 5.88 1.89 1.10
C ALA A 119 5.52 1.00 2.32
N PRO A 120 4.21 0.84 2.62
CA PRO A 120 3.78 0.07 3.76
C PRO A 120 4.27 -1.39 3.68
N PRO A 121 4.45 -2.07 4.83
CA PRO A 121 4.77 -3.48 4.85
C PRO A 121 3.73 -4.29 4.07
N MET A 122 4.17 -5.22 3.23
CA MET A 122 3.29 -6.09 2.43
C MET A 122 2.24 -6.85 3.25
N ARG A 123 2.54 -7.13 4.53
CA ARG A 123 1.64 -7.79 5.48
C ARG A 123 0.46 -6.91 5.94
N ASP A 124 0.53 -5.60 5.69
CA ASP A 124 -0.50 -4.63 6.07
C ASP A 124 -1.43 -4.30 4.88
N ILE A 125 -1.34 -5.04 3.78
CA ILE A 125 -2.05 -4.76 2.53
C ILE A 125 -2.80 -6.00 2.08
N ILE A 126 -4.09 -5.84 1.83
CA ILE A 126 -4.93 -6.87 1.23
C ILE A 126 -5.46 -6.34 -0.10
N GLU A 127 -5.26 -7.10 -1.17
CA GLU A 127 -5.95 -6.83 -2.45
C GLU A 127 -7.41 -7.26 -2.31
N VAL A 128 -8.34 -6.35 -2.53
CA VAL A 128 -9.77 -6.64 -2.48
C VAL A 128 -10.33 -6.61 -3.89
N LYS A 129 -10.98 -7.70 -4.31
CA LYS A 129 -11.70 -7.83 -5.58
C LYS A 129 -13.18 -7.90 -5.33
N LEU A 130 -13.87 -6.78 -5.55
CA LEU A 130 -15.31 -6.66 -5.31
C LEU A 130 -16.13 -7.43 -6.35
N ASP A 131 -17.22 -8.04 -5.88
CA ASP A 131 -18.24 -8.62 -6.74
C ASP A 131 -19.00 -7.55 -7.53
N LYS A 132 -19.25 -6.40 -6.88
CA LYS A 132 -19.90 -5.22 -7.49
C LYS A 132 -19.05 -3.97 -7.27
N PRO A 133 -18.90 -3.11 -8.30
CA PRO A 133 -18.15 -1.86 -8.15
C PRO A 133 -18.69 -0.97 -7.03
N ALA A 134 -17.79 -0.27 -6.36
CA ALA A 134 -18.08 0.65 -5.25
C ALA A 134 -17.37 1.99 -5.43
N ASP A 135 -17.82 3.04 -4.78
CA ASP A 135 -17.06 4.28 -4.71
C ASP A 135 -16.09 4.27 -3.53
N MET A 136 -14.96 4.98 -3.69
CA MET A 136 -13.95 5.09 -2.65
C MET A 136 -14.44 6.01 -1.53
N VAL A 137 -14.28 5.57 -0.28
CA VAL A 137 -14.67 6.34 0.92
C VAL A 137 -13.49 6.57 1.87
N ASN A 138 -13.60 7.57 2.75
CA ASN A 138 -12.54 7.91 3.71
C ASN A 138 -12.63 7.11 5.02
N GLU A 139 -13.84 6.68 5.38
CA GLU A 139 -14.16 5.90 6.57
C GLU A 139 -13.68 4.44 6.41
N PRO A 140 -13.44 3.72 7.51
CA PRO A 140 -13.18 2.30 7.43
C PRO A 140 -14.44 1.56 6.93
N VAL A 141 -14.24 0.49 6.17
CA VAL A 141 -15.30 -0.32 5.57
C VAL A 141 -15.20 -1.76 6.02
N LEU A 142 -16.35 -2.44 6.10
CA LEU A 142 -16.42 -3.88 6.31
C LEU A 142 -16.37 -4.59 4.96
N ILE A 143 -15.36 -5.45 4.80
CA ILE A 143 -15.17 -6.30 3.63
C ILE A 143 -15.36 -7.75 4.03
N GLY A 144 -16.35 -8.39 3.40
CA GLY A 144 -16.59 -9.83 3.52
C GLY A 144 -16.31 -10.55 2.22
N GLY A 145 -15.55 -11.65 2.24
CA GLY A 145 -15.26 -12.40 1.01
C GLY A 145 -14.37 -13.61 1.25
N ARG A 146 -13.88 -14.24 0.17
CA ARG A 146 -13.03 -15.42 0.26
C ARG A 146 -11.56 -15.02 0.37
N LEU A 147 -10.91 -15.36 1.49
CA LEU A 147 -9.49 -15.10 1.68
C LEU A 147 -8.65 -16.05 0.82
N ARG A 148 -7.63 -15.52 0.15
CA ARG A 148 -6.59 -16.27 -0.55
C ARG A 148 -5.22 -15.85 -0.05
N LEU A 149 -4.39 -16.83 0.28
CA LEU A 149 -2.99 -16.62 0.69
C LEU A 149 -2.06 -16.91 -0.48
N HIS A 150 -1.14 -16.00 -0.77
CA HIS A 150 -0.16 -16.16 -1.84
C HIS A 150 1.19 -16.58 -1.26
N GLU A 151 1.40 -17.90 -1.20
CA GLU A 151 2.68 -18.51 -0.87
C GLU A 151 3.59 -18.54 -2.11
N GLY A 152 4.88 -18.28 -1.89
CA GLY A 152 5.90 -18.31 -2.96
C GLY A 152 6.36 -16.93 -3.46
N PRO A 153 7.42 -16.92 -4.27
CA PRO A 153 8.06 -15.68 -4.73
C PRO A 153 7.26 -15.01 -5.86
N GLY A 154 7.33 -13.69 -5.93
CA GLY A 154 6.72 -12.88 -6.99
C GLY A 154 5.35 -12.23 -6.75
N PRO A 155 4.48 -12.64 -5.80
CA PRO A 155 3.14 -12.08 -5.72
C PRO A 155 3.17 -10.60 -5.35
N LEU A 156 2.28 -9.82 -5.98
CA LEU A 156 2.17 -8.38 -5.74
C LEU A 156 1.61 -8.08 -4.34
N PHE A 157 0.75 -8.95 -3.82
CA PHE A 157 0.18 -8.88 -2.48
C PHE A 157 0.20 -10.27 -1.83
N PHE A 158 0.37 -10.34 -0.52
CA PHE A 158 0.34 -11.61 0.21
C PHE A 158 -1.07 -12.15 0.42
N TYR A 159 -2.06 -11.25 0.37
CA TYR A 159 -3.46 -11.55 0.61
C TYR A 159 -4.33 -11.00 -0.50
N THR A 160 -5.31 -11.80 -0.93
CA THR A 160 -6.43 -11.33 -1.74
C THR A 160 -7.74 -11.73 -1.08
N ILE A 161 -8.74 -10.86 -1.09
CA ILE A 161 -10.13 -11.21 -0.80
C ILE A 161 -10.91 -11.17 -2.11
N GLU A 162 -11.38 -12.34 -2.53
CA GLU A 162 -12.13 -12.52 -3.77
C GLU A 162 -13.65 -12.53 -3.52
N ASN A 163 -14.43 -12.13 -4.54
CA ASN A 163 -15.89 -12.01 -4.47
C ASN A 163 -16.31 -11.17 -3.26
N ALA A 164 -15.57 -10.09 -3.05
CA ALA A 164 -15.72 -9.25 -1.88
C ALA A 164 -17.03 -8.47 -1.95
N LYS A 165 -17.73 -8.46 -0.82
CA LYS A 165 -18.95 -7.72 -0.58
C LYS A 165 -18.60 -6.53 0.33
N TRP A 166 -18.99 -5.36 -0.13
CA TRP A 166 -18.78 -4.11 0.59
C TRP A 166 -20.01 -3.76 1.41
N ASN A 167 -19.84 -3.58 2.73
CA ASN A 167 -20.83 -3.03 3.65
C ASN A 167 -22.25 -3.66 3.57
N GLU A 168 -22.40 -4.87 3.02
CA GLU A 168 -23.73 -5.52 2.93
C GLU A 168 -24.35 -5.80 4.31
N ALA A 169 -23.54 -5.79 5.38
CA ALA A 169 -24.02 -5.95 6.75
C ALA A 169 -24.52 -4.65 7.40
N VAL A 170 -24.18 -3.45 6.90
CA VAL A 170 -24.52 -2.16 7.52
C VAL A 170 -24.81 -1.11 6.45
N GLN A 171 -26.10 -0.78 6.28
CA GLN A 171 -26.59 0.15 5.25
C GLN A 171 -26.72 1.61 5.72
N ASP A 172 -26.48 1.91 7.00
CA ASP A 172 -26.91 3.19 7.60
C ASP A 172 -25.76 4.13 8.07
N GLU A 173 -24.52 3.94 7.59
CA GLU A 173 -23.41 4.83 7.93
C GLU A 173 -23.18 5.91 6.86
N GLU A 174 -23.19 7.18 7.27
CA GLU A 174 -22.80 8.31 6.41
C GLU A 174 -21.30 8.18 6.07
N MET A 175 -20.99 7.97 4.79
CA MET A 175 -19.63 7.87 4.28
C MET A 175 -19.29 9.08 3.40
N THR A 176 -18.04 9.54 3.48
CA THR A 176 -17.55 10.67 2.69
C THR A 176 -16.75 10.19 1.49
N GLU A 177 -16.98 10.80 0.32
CA GLU A 177 -16.24 10.47 -0.91
C GLU A 177 -14.74 10.74 -0.73
N LYS A 178 -13.91 9.76 -1.12
CA LYS A 178 -12.46 9.90 -1.08
C LYS A 178 -11.95 10.47 -2.39
N VAL A 179 -11.40 11.69 -2.31
CA VAL A 179 -10.78 12.38 -3.44
C VAL A 179 -9.26 12.24 -3.37
N THR A 180 -8.67 11.66 -4.42
CA THR A 180 -7.19 11.57 -4.56
C THR A 180 -6.68 12.67 -5.49
N GLU A 181 -5.69 13.44 -5.04
CA GLU A 181 -5.07 14.50 -5.86
C GLU A 181 -4.43 13.96 -7.13
N GLN A 182 -4.46 14.73 -8.22
CA GLN A 182 -4.04 14.29 -9.56
C GLN A 182 -2.60 13.76 -9.61
N GLN A 183 -1.66 14.39 -8.89
CA GLN A 183 -0.26 13.95 -8.84
C GLN A 183 -0.12 12.55 -8.22
N HIS A 184 -0.87 12.27 -7.15
CA HIS A 184 -0.88 10.95 -6.52
C HIS A 184 -1.56 9.90 -7.38
N ARG A 185 -2.60 10.28 -8.15
CA ARG A 185 -3.27 9.37 -9.09
C ARG A 185 -2.34 8.85 -10.17
N LEU A 186 -1.55 9.74 -10.78
CA LEU A 186 -0.58 9.36 -11.81
C LEU A 186 0.50 8.41 -11.27
N HIS A 187 1.07 8.74 -10.10
CA HIS A 187 2.10 7.91 -9.48
C HIS A 187 1.59 6.51 -9.13
N LEU A 188 0.33 6.40 -8.66
CA LEU A 188 -0.31 5.12 -8.39
C LEU A 188 -0.50 4.29 -9.68
N ILE A 189 -1.08 4.90 -10.73
CA ILE A 189 -1.32 4.20 -12.01
C ILE A 189 0.00 3.71 -12.62
N GLU A 190 1.00 4.59 -12.73
CA GLU A 190 2.29 4.24 -13.36
C GLU A 190 3.05 3.20 -12.55
N GLY A 191 3.15 3.39 -11.23
CA GLY A 191 3.86 2.46 -10.37
C GLY A 191 3.23 1.08 -10.35
N PHE A 192 1.90 0.97 -10.29
CA PHE A 192 1.24 -0.35 -10.32
C PHE A 192 1.32 -1.03 -11.68
N ARG A 193 1.27 -0.28 -12.79
CA ARG A 193 1.55 -0.84 -14.13
C ARG A 193 2.96 -1.42 -14.23
N GLU A 194 3.95 -0.72 -13.71
CA GLU A 194 5.33 -1.21 -13.65
C GLU A 194 5.42 -2.49 -12.81
N LEU A 195 4.79 -2.53 -11.63
CA LEU A 195 4.79 -3.72 -10.77
C LEU A 195 4.06 -4.92 -11.37
N LYS A 196 3.06 -4.69 -12.24
CA LYS A 196 2.34 -5.69 -13.04
C LYS A 196 3.12 -6.13 -14.29
N GLY A 197 4.24 -5.48 -14.63
CA GLY A 197 5.01 -5.77 -15.83
C GLY A 197 4.39 -5.21 -17.12
N GLU A 198 3.46 -4.27 -17.01
CA GLU A 198 2.71 -3.67 -18.13
C GLU A 198 3.37 -2.38 -18.66
N SER A 199 4.52 -1.99 -18.10
CA SER A 199 5.27 -0.82 -18.58
C SER A 199 6.00 -1.15 -19.88
N ALA A 200 5.74 -0.36 -20.92
CA ALA A 200 6.42 -0.46 -22.22
C ALA A 200 7.96 -0.36 -22.14
N LEU A 201 8.50 0.11 -21.02
CA LEU A 201 9.95 0.26 -20.78
C LEU A 201 10.61 -1.01 -20.19
N LEU A 202 9.83 -2.00 -19.75
CA LEU A 202 10.32 -3.26 -19.16
C LEU A 202 9.97 -4.49 -20.02
N ASN A 203 9.74 -4.31 -21.33
CA ASN A 203 9.83 -5.41 -22.28
C ASN A 203 11.32 -5.82 -22.46
N GLU A 204 11.95 -6.35 -21.41
CA GLU A 204 13.25 -7.03 -21.47
C GLU A 204 13.16 -8.41 -22.17
N SER A 205 12.09 -8.65 -22.93
CA SER A 205 11.96 -9.79 -23.85
C SER A 205 11.69 -9.38 -25.30
N ALA A 206 11.76 -8.09 -25.63
CA ALA A 206 12.03 -7.72 -27.01
C ALA A 206 13.51 -8.01 -27.23
N GLU A 207 13.81 -9.18 -27.81
CA GLU A 207 15.03 -9.34 -28.59
C GLU A 207 15.19 -8.03 -29.38
N GLU A 208 16.27 -7.27 -29.11
CA GLU A 208 16.59 -6.12 -29.93
C GLU A 208 16.68 -6.64 -31.37
N GLU A 209 15.60 -6.45 -32.14
CA GLU A 209 15.64 -6.58 -33.59
C GLU A 209 16.66 -5.55 -34.04
N MET A 210 17.91 -6.00 -34.16
CA MET A 210 18.99 -5.20 -34.70
C MET A 210 18.49 -4.66 -36.03
N LEU A 211 18.48 -3.33 -36.15
CA LEU A 211 18.14 -2.66 -37.40
C LEU A 211 18.92 -3.34 -38.54
N PRO A 212 18.27 -3.69 -39.66
CA PRO A 212 18.92 -4.41 -40.74
C PRO A 212 20.14 -3.61 -41.23
N GLY A 213 21.34 -4.13 -40.95
CA GLY A 213 22.60 -3.49 -41.30
C GLY A 213 23.60 -3.29 -40.16
N TYR A 214 23.23 -3.54 -38.89
CA TYR A 214 24.22 -3.52 -37.80
C TYR A 214 24.87 -4.89 -37.61
N THR A 215 26.15 -5.00 -37.99
CA THR A 215 27.00 -6.13 -37.59
C THR A 215 27.80 -5.71 -36.36
N PRO A 216 27.65 -6.41 -35.22
CA PRO A 216 28.45 -6.11 -34.03
C PRO A 216 29.95 -6.22 -34.34
N PRO A 217 30.79 -5.34 -33.78
CA PRO A 217 32.23 -5.42 -33.97
C PRO A 217 32.73 -6.77 -33.45
N GLN A 218 33.40 -7.53 -34.32
CA GLN A 218 34.04 -8.78 -33.92
C GLN A 218 35.14 -8.46 -32.91
N HIS A 219 35.00 -9.03 -31.72
CA HIS A 219 36.01 -8.95 -30.67
C HIS A 219 37.27 -9.67 -31.18
N THR A 220 38.25 -8.94 -31.69
CA THR A 220 39.58 -9.49 -31.92
C THR A 220 40.23 -9.67 -30.56
N GLY A 221 40.02 -10.85 -29.98
CA GLY A 221 40.93 -11.36 -28.96
C GLY A 221 42.33 -11.38 -29.56
N THR A 222 43.21 -10.55 -29.02
CA THR A 222 44.66 -10.73 -29.19
C THR A 222 45.17 -11.18 -27.84
N GLU A 223 45.43 -12.48 -27.79
CA GLU A 223 46.42 -13.08 -26.90
C GLU A 223 47.77 -12.41 -27.16
N GLU A 224 48.39 -11.88 -26.10
CA GLU A 224 49.80 -12.06 -25.73
C GLU A 224 50.09 -11.43 -24.36
#